data_AF-A0A3M6EF00-F1
#
_entry.id   AF-A0A3M6EF00-F1
#
_cell.length_a   1.000
_cell.length_b   1.000
_cell.length_c   1.000
_cell.angle_alpha   90.00
_cell.angle_beta   90.00
_cell.angle_gamma   90.00
#
_symmetry.space_group_name_H-M   'P 1'
#
loop_
_entity.id
_entity.type
_entity.pdbx_description
1 polymer ?
#
loop_
_entity_poly.entity_id
_entity_poly.type
_entity_poly.pdbx_seq_one_letter_code
_entity_poly.pdbx_strand_id
1 'polypeptide(L)' 'GGAGNDTLDGGAGNDSLEGGKGSDTYIYRKGSGQDTISNYSYNDLTANKLDVVRLEGLNTSDVSIRRESDDLL' A
#
# COMPACT_ATOMS: atom_id res chain seq x y z
N GLY A 1 5.95 7.19 -4.68
CA GLY A 1 5.01 8.27 -4.97
C GLY A 1 5.77 9.57 -4.94
N GLY A 2 6.36 9.90 -3.80
CA GLY A 2 7.18 11.09 -3.62
C GLY A 2 6.46 12.05 -2.70
N ALA A 3 6.07 13.21 -3.20
CA ALA A 3 5.30 14.18 -2.44
C ALA A 3 3.92 14.36 -3.05
N GLY A 4 2.89 14.38 -2.20
CA GLY A 4 1.50 14.53 -2.62
C GLY A 4 0.72 13.23 -2.41
N ASN A 5 -0.56 13.25 -2.77
CA ASN A 5 -1.38 12.05 -2.62
C ASN A 5 -1.21 11.17 -3.85
N ASP A 6 -0.51 10.04 -3.71
CA ASP A 6 -0.17 9.19 -4.82
C ASP A 6 -1.10 7.97 -4.96
N THR A 7 -1.20 7.44 -6.17
CA THR A 7 -1.79 6.12 -6.42
C THR A 7 -0.71 5.22 -7.01
N LEU A 8 -0.37 4.16 -6.30
CA LEU A 8 0.72 3.25 -6.64
C LEU A 8 0.16 1.88 -6.98
N ASP A 9 0.61 1.33 -8.10
CA ASP A 9 0.30 -0.02 -8.57
C ASP A 9 1.62 -0.65 -9.03
N GLY A 10 2.06 -1.70 -8.34
CA GLY A 10 3.27 -2.45 -8.71
C GLY A 10 3.11 -3.19 -10.04
N GLY A 11 1.87 -3.47 -10.44
CA GLY A 11 1.60 -4.35 -11.56
C GLY A 11 1.76 -5.79 -11.12
N ALA A 12 2.42 -6.62 -11.94
CA ALA A 12 2.70 -8.01 -11.64
C ALA A 12 4.19 -8.18 -11.33
N GLY A 13 4.53 -8.93 -10.29
CA GLY A 13 5.91 -9.10 -9.87
C GLY A 13 6.01 -9.30 -8.37
N ASN A 14 7.16 -8.99 -7.79
CA ASN A 14 7.25 -8.77 -6.36
C ASN A 14 7.83 -7.37 -6.23
N ASP A 15 6.98 -6.39 -5.96
CA ASP A 15 7.34 -4.99 -6.06
C ASP A 15 7.59 -4.35 -4.68
N SER A 16 8.39 -3.29 -4.66
CA SER A 16 8.56 -2.44 -3.48
C SER A 16 7.91 -1.10 -3.75
N LEU A 17 6.84 -0.79 -3.03
CA LEU A 17 6.05 0.43 -3.19
C LEU A 17 6.31 1.38 -2.04
N GLU A 18 6.89 2.54 -2.34
CA GLU A 18 7.10 3.63 -1.39
C GLU A 18 6.18 4.79 -1.72
N GLY A 19 5.22 5.08 -0.85
CA GLY A 19 4.26 6.19 -1.03
C GLY A 19 4.94 7.55 -0.92
N GLY A 20 5.51 7.83 0.24
CA GLY A 20 6.20 9.07 0.55
C GLY A 20 5.37 9.98 1.44
N LYS A 21 5.30 11.27 1.12
CA LYS A 21 4.49 12.26 1.86
C LYS A 21 3.14 12.42 1.20
N GLY A 22 2.09 12.62 1.99
CA GLY A 22 0.71 12.73 1.51
C GLY A 22 -0.09 11.46 1.79
N SER A 23 -1.36 11.46 1.43
CA SER A 23 -2.25 10.31 1.61
C SER A 23 -2.21 9.43 0.37
N ASP A 24 -1.60 8.26 0.49
CA ASP A 24 -1.30 7.39 -0.64
C ASP A 24 -2.28 6.21 -0.74
N THR A 25 -2.56 5.79 -1.98
CA THR A 25 -3.38 4.61 -2.27
C THR A 25 -2.55 3.56 -2.99
N TYR A 26 -2.44 2.37 -2.42
CA TYR A 26 -1.74 1.23 -3.00
C TYR A 26 -2.76 0.26 -3.58
N ILE A 27 -2.72 0.03 -4.88
CA ILE A 27 -3.63 -0.89 -5.57
C ILE A 27 -3.03 -2.27 -5.58
N TYR A 28 -3.78 -3.25 -5.09
CA TYR A 28 -3.41 -4.66 -5.14
C TYR A 28 -4.49 -5.47 -5.83
N ARG A 29 -4.09 -6.38 -6.73
CA ARG A 29 -5.01 -7.21 -7.52
C ARG A 29 -4.50 -8.63 -7.63
N LYS A 30 -5.37 -9.51 -8.14
CA LYS A 30 -4.95 -10.86 -8.52
C LYS A 30 -3.83 -10.80 -9.57
N GLY A 31 -2.73 -11.48 -9.28
CA GLY A 31 -1.56 -11.51 -10.14
C GLY A 31 -0.53 -10.41 -9.84
N SER A 32 -0.76 -9.57 -8.82
CA SER A 32 0.22 -8.58 -8.40
C SER A 32 1.49 -9.23 -7.83
N GLY A 33 1.34 -10.36 -7.15
CA GLY A 33 2.43 -11.12 -6.54
C GLY A 33 2.67 -10.69 -5.09
N GLN A 34 3.90 -10.75 -4.59
CA GLN A 34 4.20 -10.44 -3.18
C GLN A 34 4.87 -9.08 -3.08
N ASP A 35 4.06 -8.04 -2.88
CA ASP A 35 4.53 -6.68 -2.81
C ASP A 35 4.83 -6.26 -1.37
N THR A 36 5.86 -5.44 -1.20
CA THR A 36 6.19 -4.78 0.06
C THR A 36 5.83 -3.32 -0.01
N ILE A 37 4.98 -2.85 0.89
CA ILE A 37 4.62 -1.43 1.00
C ILE A 37 5.43 -0.80 2.14
N SER A 38 6.22 0.21 1.80
CA SER A 38 6.99 1.01 2.75
C SER A 38 6.40 2.41 2.86
N ASN A 39 5.92 2.75 4.06
CA ASN A 39 5.18 3.99 4.28
C ASN A 39 5.89 4.93 5.28
N TYR A 40 7.22 4.85 5.30
CA TYR A 40 8.06 5.59 6.23
C TYR A 40 8.30 7.02 5.74
N SER A 41 7.49 7.97 6.21
CA SER A 41 7.76 9.40 6.04
C SER A 41 7.92 10.07 7.41
N TYR A 42 9.17 10.09 7.90
CA TYR A 42 9.53 10.48 9.28
C TYR A 42 9.22 11.94 9.64
N ASN A 43 8.76 12.76 8.70
CA ASN A 43 8.46 14.18 8.90
C ASN A 43 7.25 14.67 8.09
N ASP A 44 6.32 13.78 7.77
CA ASP A 44 5.07 14.18 7.13
C ASP A 44 4.12 14.82 8.16
N LEU A 45 3.88 16.11 8.01
CA LEU A 45 2.97 16.90 8.85
C LEU A 45 1.61 17.12 8.18
N THR A 46 1.32 16.39 7.09
CA THR A 46 0.04 16.48 6.39
C THR A 46 -1.10 16.13 7.36
N ALA A 47 -1.97 17.10 7.61
CA ALA A 47 -3.11 16.91 8.50
C ALA A 47 -4.03 15.82 7.93
N ASN A 48 -4.46 14.89 8.79
CA ASN A 48 -5.33 13.76 8.43
C ASN A 48 -4.76 12.84 7.35
N LYS A 49 -3.42 12.66 7.31
CA LYS A 49 -2.79 11.67 6.43
C LYS A 49 -3.44 10.30 6.64
N LEU A 50 -3.94 9.70 5.56
CA LEU A 50 -4.49 8.35 5.57
C LEU A 50 -4.03 7.61 4.32
N ASP A 51 -3.29 6.53 4.55
CA ASP A 51 -2.85 5.65 3.49
C ASP A 51 -3.79 4.44 3.40
N VAL A 52 -4.08 4.01 2.18
CA VAL A 52 -5.10 3.01 1.90
C VAL A 52 -4.54 1.92 0.99
N VAL A 53 -4.73 0.66 1.38
CA VAL A 53 -4.58 -0.47 0.46
C VAL A 53 -5.94 -0.72 -0.19
N ARG A 54 -6.03 -0.57 -1.51
CA ARG A 54 -7.23 -0.81 -2.30
C ARG A 54 -7.11 -2.14 -3.02
N LEU A 55 -7.95 -3.08 -2.60
CA LEU A 55 -8.06 -4.40 -3.21
C LEU A 55 -9.06 -4.33 -4.37
N GLU A 56 -8.62 -4.56 -5.61
CA GLU A 56 -9.47 -4.52 -6.80
C GLU A 56 -9.64 -5.89 -7.42
N GLY A 57 -10.88 -6.23 -7.80
CA GLY A 57 -11.18 -7.50 -8.47
C GLY A 57 -10.97 -8.74 -7.59
N LEU A 58 -10.93 -8.58 -6.27
CA LEU A 58 -10.85 -9.65 -5.29
C LEU A 58 -12.18 -9.78 -4.54
N ASN A 59 -12.59 -11.00 -4.24
CA ASN A 59 -13.68 -11.25 -3.30
C ASN A 59 -13.13 -11.21 -1.87
N THR A 60 -13.99 -10.95 -0.89
CA THR A 60 -13.59 -10.99 0.53
C THR A 60 -13.05 -12.35 0.95
N SER A 61 -13.48 -13.43 0.30
CA SER A 61 -12.95 -14.78 0.51
C SER A 61 -11.54 -15.00 -0.03
N ASP A 62 -11.09 -14.14 -0.96
CA ASP A 62 -9.74 -14.21 -1.54
C ASP A 62 -8.70 -13.50 -0.67
N VAL A 63 -9.15 -12.85 0.42
CA VAL A 63 -8.35 -11.96 1.26
C VAL A 63 -8.25 -12.54 2.67
N SER A 64 -7.02 -12.83 3.10
CA SER A 64 -6.68 -13.06 4.50
C SER A 64 -5.76 -11.95 4.96
N ILE A 65 -6.03 -11.37 6.12
CA ILE A 65 -5.20 -10.33 6.73
C ILE A 65 -4.64 -10.90 8.03
N ARG A 66 -3.32 -10.86 8.19
CA ARG A 66 -2.63 -11.36 9.38
C ARG A 66 -1.60 -10.34 9.83
N ARG A 67 -1.63 -9.96 11.11
CA ARG A 67 -0.58 -9.14 11.69
C ARG A 67 0.50 -10.02 12.31
N GLU A 68 1.76 -9.77 11.96
CA GLU A 68 2.94 -10.37 12.60
C GLU A 68 3.83 -9.25 13.15
N SER A 69 3.86 -9.09 14.47
CA SER A 69 4.53 -7.97 15.13
C SER A 69 4.04 -6.61 14.59
N ASP A 70 4.88 -5.87 13.88
CA ASP A 70 4.55 -4.57 13.30
C ASP A 70 4.19 -4.66 11.82
N ASP A 71 4.28 -5.85 11.23
CA ASP A 71 3.98 -6.10 9.82
C ASP A 71 2.54 -6.59 9.64
N LEU A 72 1.89 -6.13 8.58
CA LEU A 72 0.61 -6.62 8.11
C LEU A 72 0.86 -7.47 6.86
N LEU A 73 0.57 -8.76 6.95
CA LEU A 73 0.66 -9.76 5.90
C LEU A 73 -0.72 -10.04 5.28
#